data_AF-A0AAU4JQ96-F1
#
_entry.id   AF-A0AAU4JQ96-F1
#
_cell.length_a   1.000
_cell.length_b   1.000
_cell.length_c   1.000
_cell.angle_alpha   90.00
_cell.angle_beta   90.00
_cell.angle_gamma   90.00
#
_symmetry.space_group_name_H-M   'P 1'
#
loop_
_entity.id
_entity.type
_entity.pdbx_description
1 polymer ?
#
loop_
_entity_poly.entity_id
_entity_poly.type
_entity_poly.pdbx_seq_one_letter_code
_entity_poly.pdbx_strand_id
1 'polypeptide(L)'
;MRTVRLLLFVVGAAATAYGGWLLLPQFDTALPWLIGGPVLHDVLVAPLVGLVGLALGRLVKNRLRLAWIAAGLLASATLLLIAVPLLWRPPSAPPNPGLPDRDYPLGLAVGLAVLWAAIVVVLVVAAVVDRRVAHRRADRR
;
A
#
# COMPACT_ATOMS: atom_id res chain seq x y z
N MET A 1 0.59 36.35 -10.65
CA MET A 1 -0.25 35.23 -10.15
C MET A 1 -1.39 34.84 -11.10
N ARG A 2 -2.20 35.77 -11.63
CA ARG A 2 -3.30 35.42 -12.58
C ARG A 2 -2.81 34.75 -13.88
N THR A 3 -1.75 35.27 -14.49
CA THR A 3 -1.17 34.70 -15.72
C THR A 3 -0.68 33.27 -15.53
N VAL A 4 0.02 32.99 -14.43
CA VAL A 4 0.48 31.63 -14.09
C VAL A 4 -0.71 30.68 -13.88
N ARG A 5 -1.75 31.12 -13.17
CA ARG A 5 -2.98 30.31 -12.99
C ARG A 5 -3.68 30.03 -14.32
N LEU A 6 -3.76 31.03 -15.21
CA LEU A 6 -4.36 30.87 -16.53
C LEU A 6 -3.55 29.88 -17.39
N LEU A 7 -2.22 30.00 -17.38
CA LEU A 7 -1.34 29.08 -18.08
C LEU A 7 -1.51 27.65 -17.58
N LEU A 8 -1.51 27.44 -16.25
CA LEU A 8 -1.74 26.12 -15.66
C LEU A 8 -3.11 25.56 -16.05
N PHE A 9 -4.14 26.39 -16.06
CA PHE A 9 -5.47 25.99 -16.48
C PHE A 9 -5.50 25.56 -17.96
N VAL A 10 -4.92 26.36 -18.85
CA VAL A 10 -4.86 26.06 -20.29
C VAL A 10 -4.08 24.77 -20.55
N VAL A 11 -2.91 24.61 -19.91
CA VAL A 11 -2.09 23.40 -20.03
C VAL A 11 -2.84 22.17 -19.51
N GLY A 12 -3.48 22.28 -18.34
CA GLY A 12 -4.28 21.19 -17.77
C GLY A 12 -5.45 20.80 -18.66
N ALA A 13 -6.23 21.78 -19.15
CA ALA A 13 -7.35 21.55 -20.04
C ALA A 13 -6.90 20.91 -21.38
N ALA A 14 -5.81 21.39 -21.96
CA ALA A 14 -5.23 20.81 -23.17
C ALA A 14 -4.78 19.36 -22.93
N ALA A 15 -4.14 19.06 -21.80
CA ALA A 15 -3.73 17.71 -21.42
C ALA A 15 -4.94 16.78 -21.21
N THR A 16 -6.02 17.25 -20.56
CA THR A 16 -7.26 16.48 -20.39
C THR A 16 -7.94 16.21 -21.73
N ALA A 17 -8.03 17.21 -22.61
CA ALA A 17 -8.62 17.03 -23.94
C ALA A 17 -7.83 16.03 -24.78
N TYR A 18 -6.49 16.15 -24.77
CA TYR A 18 -5.61 15.21 -25.47
C TYR A 18 -5.69 13.79 -24.90
N GLY A 19 -5.68 13.64 -23.57
CA GLY A 19 -5.85 12.35 -22.91
C GLY A 19 -7.22 11.71 -23.19
N GLY A 20 -8.29 12.51 -23.18
CA GLY A 20 -9.63 12.07 -23.55
C GLY A 20 -9.70 11.61 -25.01
N TRP A 21 -9.05 12.33 -25.93
CA TRP A 21 -8.95 11.93 -27.34
C TRP A 21 -8.24 10.58 -27.49
N LEU A 22 -7.12 10.37 -26.79
CA LEU A 22 -6.39 9.09 -26.78
C LEU A 22 -7.21 7.95 -26.16
N LEU A 23 -8.14 8.25 -25.26
CA LEU A 23 -8.98 7.27 -24.58
C LEU A 23 -10.13 6.76 -25.45
N LEU A 24 -10.66 7.58 -26.37
CA LEU A 24 -11.80 7.23 -27.24
C LEU A 24 -11.70 5.85 -27.90
N PRO A 25 -10.58 5.46 -28.56
CA PRO A 25 -10.50 4.15 -29.19
C PRO A 25 -10.43 2.98 -28.19
N GLN A 26 -10.16 3.24 -26.91
CA GLN A 26 -10.03 2.23 -25.85
C GLN A 26 -11.17 2.30 -24.84
N PHE A 27 -12.23 3.07 -25.10
CA PHE A 27 -13.22 3.43 -24.09
C PHE A 27 -13.90 2.20 -23.47
N ASP A 28 -14.24 1.20 -24.27
CA ASP A 28 -14.89 -0.04 -23.80
C ASP A 28 -14.03 -0.82 -22.81
N THR A 29 -12.70 -0.83 -23.02
CA THR A 29 -11.76 -1.52 -22.12
C THR A 29 -11.39 -0.68 -20.90
N ALA A 30 -11.40 0.65 -21.04
CA ALA A 30 -11.01 1.57 -19.98
C ALA A 30 -12.16 1.90 -19.02
N LEU A 31 -13.41 1.90 -19.49
CA LEU A 31 -14.59 2.29 -18.70
C LEU A 31 -14.75 1.46 -17.41
N PRO A 32 -14.58 0.13 -17.41
CA PRO A 32 -14.61 -0.67 -16.18
C PRO A 32 -13.52 -0.27 -15.17
N TRP A 33 -12.36 0.19 -15.63
CA TRP A 33 -11.29 0.65 -14.74
C TRP A 33 -11.54 2.06 -14.20
N LEU A 34 -12.04 2.96 -15.05
CA LEU A 34 -12.37 4.34 -14.67
C LEU A 34 -13.49 4.42 -13.64
N ILE A 35 -14.43 3.48 -13.66
CA ILE A 35 -15.53 3.42 -12.70
C ILE A 35 -15.20 2.42 -11.59
N GLY A 36 -14.80 1.21 -11.96
CA GLY A 36 -14.60 0.11 -11.02
C GLY A 36 -13.49 0.37 -10.02
N GLY A 37 -12.39 1.00 -10.43
CA GLY A 37 -11.30 1.38 -9.52
C GLY A 37 -11.78 2.32 -8.40
N PRO A 38 -12.33 3.50 -8.72
CA PRO A 38 -12.88 4.43 -7.73
C PRO A 38 -14.01 3.83 -6.89
N VAL A 39 -14.97 3.12 -7.51
CA VAL A 39 -16.09 2.51 -6.78
C VAL A 39 -15.59 1.45 -5.79
N LEU A 40 -14.71 0.54 -6.22
CA LEU A 40 -14.10 -0.46 -5.34
C LEU A 40 -13.31 0.21 -4.22
N HIS A 41 -12.57 1.27 -4.53
CA HIS A 41 -11.80 2.00 -3.55
C HIS A 41 -12.69 2.66 -2.49
N ASP A 42 -13.70 3.43 -2.91
CA ASP A 42 -14.50 4.26 -2.00
C ASP A 42 -15.52 3.43 -1.19
N VAL A 43 -16.04 2.36 -1.77
CA VAL A 43 -17.02 1.49 -1.10
C VAL A 43 -16.35 0.43 -0.22
N LEU A 44 -15.15 -0.04 -0.59
CA LEU A 44 -14.51 -1.17 0.11
C LEU A 44 -13.17 -0.78 0.75
N VAL A 45 -12.22 -0.31 -0.05
CA VAL A 45 -10.84 -0.10 0.42
C VAL A 45 -10.78 0.99 1.49
N ALA A 46 -11.32 2.17 1.22
CA ALA A 46 -11.30 3.30 2.15
C ALA A 46 -12.03 2.99 3.46
N PRO A 47 -13.24 2.39 3.48
CA PRO A 47 -13.89 1.97 4.72
C PRO A 47 -13.09 0.92 5.49
N LEU A 48 -12.56 -0.11 4.83
CA LEU A 48 -11.75 -1.13 5.49
C LEU A 48 -10.49 -0.54 6.12
N VAL A 49 -9.76 0.30 5.38
CA VAL A 49 -8.56 0.98 5.89
C VAL A 49 -8.92 1.88 7.08
N GLY A 50 -10.03 2.61 7.00
CA GLY A 50 -10.56 3.43 8.09
C GLY A 50 -10.89 2.61 9.34
N LEU A 51 -11.56 1.47 9.18
CA LEU A 51 -11.90 0.55 10.28
C LEU A 51 -10.65 -0.06 10.93
N VAL A 52 -9.68 -0.48 10.12
CA VAL A 52 -8.39 -0.99 10.61
C VAL A 52 -7.63 0.10 11.37
N GLY A 53 -7.55 1.31 10.82
CA GLY A 53 -6.92 2.45 11.49
C GLY A 53 -7.60 2.81 12.81
N LEU A 54 -8.94 2.81 12.84
CA LEU A 54 -9.74 3.05 14.04
C LEU A 54 -9.49 1.96 15.10
N ALA A 55 -9.48 0.68 14.69
CA ALA A 55 -9.20 -0.44 15.57
C ALA A 55 -7.78 -0.34 16.16
N LEU A 56 -6.77 -0.08 15.33
CA LEU A 56 -5.40 0.10 15.77
C LEU A 56 -5.25 1.27 16.74
N GLY A 57 -5.89 2.41 16.45
CA GLY A 57 -5.87 3.58 17.32
C GLY A 57 -6.49 3.32 18.71
N ARG A 58 -7.47 2.42 18.79
CA ARG A 58 -8.09 2.01 20.07
C ARG A 58 -7.29 0.93 20.81
N LEU A 59 -6.72 -0.02 20.09
CA LEU A 59 -6.06 -1.20 20.66
C LEU A 59 -4.59 -0.94 21.03
N VAL A 60 -3.90 -0.08 20.29
CA VAL A 60 -2.45 0.13 20.42
C VAL A 60 -2.18 1.52 21.03
N LYS A 61 -1.99 1.56 22.35
CA LYS A 61 -1.74 2.81 23.09
C LYS A 61 -0.32 3.38 22.89
N ASN A 62 0.67 2.52 22.66
CA ASN A 62 2.04 2.96 22.44
C ASN A 62 2.22 3.48 21.00
N ARG A 63 2.57 4.75 20.85
CA ARG A 63 2.69 5.43 19.54
C ARG A 63 3.75 4.80 18.62
N LEU A 64 4.89 4.38 19.18
CA LEU A 64 5.94 3.71 18.40
C LEU A 64 5.43 2.37 17.86
N ARG A 65 4.76 1.59 18.72
CA ARG A 65 4.16 0.31 18.33
C ARG A 65 3.08 0.50 17.25
N LEU A 66 2.24 1.52 17.40
CA LEU A 66 1.22 1.88 16.42
C LEU A 66 1.85 2.22 15.06
N ALA A 67 2.88 3.05 15.05
CA ALA A 67 3.55 3.47 13.81
C ALA A 67 4.15 2.28 13.04
N TRP A 68 4.86 1.38 13.73
CA TRP A 68 5.47 0.21 13.08
C TRP A 68 4.45 -0.83 12.61
N ILE A 69 3.37 -1.06 13.36
CA ILE A 69 2.28 -1.93 12.91
C ILE A 69 1.59 -1.34 11.68
N ALA A 70 1.30 -0.04 11.70
CA ALA A 70 0.71 0.65 10.55
C ALA A 70 1.62 0.58 9.32
N ALA A 71 2.93 0.79 9.47
CA ALA A 71 3.90 0.64 8.40
C ALA A 71 3.92 -0.79 7.83
N GLY A 72 3.88 -1.81 8.70
CA GLY A 72 3.81 -3.22 8.29
C GLY A 72 2.56 -3.56 7.51
N LEU A 73 1.40 -3.04 7.94
CA LEU A 73 0.13 -3.25 7.24
C LEU A 73 0.13 -2.55 5.87
N LEU A 74 0.63 -1.31 5.77
CA LEU A 74 0.74 -0.59 4.50
C LEU A 74 1.71 -1.27 3.52
N ALA A 75 2.85 -1.75 4.03
CA ALA A 75 3.81 -2.51 3.23
C ALA A 75 3.21 -3.85 2.78
N SER A 76 2.48 -4.55 3.65
CA SER A 76 1.78 -5.79 3.31
C SER A 76 0.70 -5.55 2.25
N ALA A 77 -0.09 -4.49 2.39
CA ALA A 77 -1.11 -4.11 1.40
C ALA A 77 -0.48 -3.79 0.04
N THR A 78 0.65 -3.08 0.03
CA THR A 78 1.41 -2.80 -1.20
C THR A 78 1.92 -4.08 -1.85
N LEU A 79 2.53 -4.98 -1.06
CA LEU A 79 3.02 -6.28 -1.54
C LEU A 79 1.89 -7.14 -2.12
N LEU A 80 0.72 -7.15 -1.46
CA LEU A 80 -0.45 -7.84 -1.97
C LEU A 80 -0.94 -7.22 -3.28
N LEU A 81 -1.02 -5.90 -3.36
CA LEU A 81 -1.49 -5.20 -4.56
C LEU A 81 -0.62 -5.50 -5.79
N ILE A 82 0.69 -5.58 -5.63
CA ILE A 82 1.61 -5.95 -6.73
C ILE A 82 1.60 -7.45 -7.02
N ALA A 83 1.31 -8.30 -6.03
CA ALA A 83 1.32 -9.75 -6.18
C ALA A 83 0.03 -10.32 -6.76
N VAL A 84 -1.14 -9.71 -6.48
CA VAL A 84 -2.46 -10.18 -6.96
C VAL A 84 -2.48 -10.41 -8.48
N PRO A 85 -1.98 -9.48 -9.32
CA PRO A 85 -1.91 -9.72 -10.77
C PRO A 85 -1.05 -10.92 -11.14
N LEU A 86 0.04 -11.17 -10.40
CA LEU A 86 0.95 -12.29 -10.67
C LEU A 86 0.33 -13.64 -10.29
N LEU A 87 -0.56 -13.65 -9.30
CA LEU A 87 -1.28 -14.85 -8.85
C LEU A 87 -2.45 -15.21 -9.78
N TRP A 88 -3.11 -14.23 -10.39
CA TRP A 88 -4.34 -14.44 -11.16
C TRP A 88 -4.15 -14.29 -12.68
N ARG A 89 -3.00 -13.79 -13.15
CA ARG A 89 -2.79 -13.48 -14.58
C ARG A 89 -3.04 -14.72 -15.45
N PRO A 90 -3.97 -14.65 -16.43
CA PRO A 90 -4.10 -15.69 -17.43
C PRO A 90 -2.82 -15.77 -18.27
N PRO A 91 -2.45 -16.97 -18.79
CA PRO A 91 -1.36 -17.10 -19.75
C PRO A 91 -1.64 -16.19 -20.95
N SER A 92 -0.78 -15.20 -21.17
CA SER A 92 -0.99 -14.18 -22.21
C SER A 92 0.08 -14.22 -23.30
N ALA A 93 0.99 -15.20 -23.25
CA ALA A 93 2.07 -15.42 -24.19
C ALA A 93 2.49 -16.90 -24.14
N PRO A 94 3.16 -17.44 -25.18
CA PRO A 94 3.79 -18.75 -25.12
C PRO A 94 4.70 -18.89 -23.88
N PRO A 95 4.87 -20.10 -23.32
CA PRO A 95 5.73 -20.31 -22.17
C PRO A 95 7.13 -19.78 -22.44
N ASN A 96 7.51 -18.71 -21.72
CA ASN A 96 8.86 -18.16 -21.75
C ASN A 96 9.56 -18.58 -20.45
N PRO A 97 10.66 -19.35 -20.52
CA PRO A 97 11.37 -19.76 -19.31
C PRO A 97 11.72 -18.53 -18.45
N GLY A 98 11.36 -18.56 -17.17
CA GLY A 98 11.62 -17.48 -16.23
C GLY A 98 10.40 -17.03 -15.43
N LEU A 99 9.78 -15.90 -15.80
CA LEU A 99 8.71 -15.26 -15.01
C LEU A 99 7.56 -16.22 -14.65
N PRO A 100 6.99 -17.01 -15.58
CA PRO A 100 5.88 -17.90 -15.29
C PRO A 100 6.24 -19.10 -14.38
N ASP A 101 7.52 -19.47 -14.31
CA ASP A 101 7.98 -20.66 -13.57
C ASP A 101 8.16 -20.38 -12.06
N ARG A 102 7.96 -19.13 -11.62
CA ARG A 102 8.16 -18.75 -10.22
C ARG A 102 6.95 -19.10 -9.37
N ASP A 103 7.24 -19.67 -8.20
CA ASP A 103 6.25 -19.85 -7.14
C ASP A 103 5.95 -18.50 -6.46
N TYR A 104 5.04 -17.74 -7.07
CA TYR A 104 4.57 -16.44 -6.55
C TYR A 104 3.87 -16.55 -5.19
N PRO A 105 3.03 -17.56 -4.90
CA PRO A 105 2.50 -17.78 -3.55
C PRO A 105 3.60 -17.91 -2.50
N LEU A 106 4.63 -18.73 -2.75
CA LEU A 106 5.75 -18.90 -1.83
C LEU A 106 6.55 -17.60 -1.68
N GLY A 107 6.85 -16.91 -2.78
CA GLY A 107 7.57 -15.64 -2.74
C GLY A 107 6.83 -14.56 -1.94
N LEU A 108 5.51 -14.46 -2.11
CA LEU A 108 4.66 -13.56 -1.33
C LEU A 108 4.66 -13.93 0.16
N ALA A 109 4.48 -15.20 0.48
CA ALA A 109 4.48 -15.69 1.87
C ALA A 109 5.81 -15.40 2.56
N VAL A 110 6.93 -15.69 1.90
CA VAL A 110 8.28 -15.38 2.41
C VAL A 110 8.47 -13.89 2.57
N GLY A 111 8.06 -13.07 1.59
CA GLY A 111 8.16 -11.61 1.67
C GLY A 111 7.41 -11.02 2.85
N LEU A 112 6.16 -11.47 3.07
CA LEU A 112 5.36 -11.07 4.23
C LEU A 112 5.98 -11.56 5.55
N ALA A 113 6.49 -12.80 5.59
CA ALA A 113 7.14 -13.34 6.78
C ALA A 113 8.39 -12.54 7.17
N VAL A 114 9.25 -12.22 6.21
CA VAL A 114 10.45 -11.40 6.43
C VAL A 114 10.09 -10.00 6.90
N LEU A 115 9.10 -9.36 6.26
CA LEU A 115 8.60 -8.04 6.65
C LEU A 115 8.15 -8.02 8.12
N TRP A 116 7.29 -8.96 8.51
CA TRP A 116 6.75 -9.01 9.87
C TRP A 116 7.80 -9.46 10.88
N ALA A 117 8.73 -10.33 10.52
CA ALA A 117 9.87 -10.68 11.36
C ALA A 117 10.72 -9.45 11.70
N ALA A 118 11.02 -8.60 10.70
CA ALA A 118 11.77 -7.36 10.92
C ALA A 118 11.03 -6.40 11.88
N ILE A 119 9.71 -6.26 11.72
CA ILE A 119 8.89 -5.42 12.60
C ILE A 119 8.88 -5.97 14.04
N VAL A 120 8.72 -7.29 14.21
CA VAL A 120 8.77 -7.93 15.52
C VAL A 120 10.11 -7.66 16.20
N VAL A 121 11.23 -7.80 15.48
CA VAL A 121 12.56 -7.49 16.01
C VAL A 121 12.63 -6.05 16.50
N VAL A 122 12.20 -5.07 15.70
CA VAL A 122 12.21 -3.66 16.08
C VAL A 122 11.37 -3.41 17.35
N LEU A 123 10.17 -3.97 17.42
CA LEU A 123 9.29 -3.80 18.57
C LEU A 123 9.83 -4.44 19.85
N VAL A 124 10.44 -5.63 19.74
CA VAL A 124 11.07 -6.31 20.87
C VAL A 124 12.27 -5.51 21.38
N VAL A 125 13.14 -5.04 20.48
CA VAL A 125 14.30 -4.21 20.85
C VAL A 125 13.85 -2.94 21.56
N ALA A 126 12.86 -2.22 21.01
CA ALA A 126 12.32 -1.02 21.62
C ALA A 126 11.77 -1.30 23.04
N ALA A 127 10.99 -2.37 23.21
CA ALA A 127 10.44 -2.74 24.51
C ALA A 127 11.54 -3.10 25.54
N VAL A 128 12.61 -3.76 25.12
CA VAL A 128 13.74 -4.11 26.00
C VAL A 128 14.52 -2.85 26.42
N VAL A 129 14.74 -1.91 25.49
CA VAL A 129 15.42 -0.64 25.79
C VAL A 129 14.61 0.19 26.78
N ASP A 130 13.30 0.34 26.56
CA ASP A 130 12.42 1.10 27.45
C ASP A 130 12.44 0.56 28.89
N ARG A 131 12.38 -0.77 29.05
CA ARG A 131 12.47 -1.42 30.37
C ARG A 131 13.79 -1.14 31.07
N ARG A 132 14.91 -1.21 30.35
CA ARG A 132 16.25 -0.94 30.92
C ARG A 132 16.40 0.50 31.38
N VAL A 133 15.85 1.46 30.63
CA VAL A 133 15.87 2.88 31.01
C VAL A 133 15.02 3.13 32.25
N ALA A 134 13.85 2.49 32.36
CA ALA A 134 12.99 2.61 33.53
C ALA A 134 13.66 2.09 34.81
N HIS A 135 14.28 0.90 34.77
CA HIS A 135 15.01 0.34 35.91
C HIS A 135 16.15 1.24 36.41
N ARG A 136 16.99 1.77 35.51
CA ARG A 136 18.09 2.68 35.89
C ARG A 136 17.64 3.97 36.56
N ARG A 137 16.41 4.43 36.30
CA ARG A 137 15.86 5.63 36.95
C ARG A 137 15.35 5.34 38.36
N ALA A 138 14.90 4.12 38.63
CA ALA A 138 14.46 3.69 39.95
C ALA A 138 15.66 3.57 40.91
N ASP A 139 16.79 3.01 40.45
CA ASP A 139 18.01 2.86 41.27
C ASP A 139 18.71 4.18 41.65
N ARG A 140 18.31 5.30 41.03
CA ARG A 140 18.90 6.65 41.27
C ARG A 140 18.07 7.52 42.21
N ARG A 141 16.92 7.05 42.69
CA ARG A 141 16.05 7.77 43.65
C ARG A 141 16.17 7.13 45.02
#